data_AF-A0A660DZS9-F1
#
_entry.id   AF-A0A660DZS9-F1
#
_cell.length_a   1.000
_cell.length_b   1.000
_cell.length_c   1.000
_cell.angle_alpha   90.00
_cell.angle_beta   90.00
_cell.angle_gamma   90.00
#
_symmetry.space_group_name_H-M   'P 1'
#
loop_
_entity.id
_entity.type
_entity.pdbx_description
1 polymer ?
#
loop_
_entity_poly.entity_id
_entity_poly.type
_entity_poly.pdbx_seq_one_letter_code
_entity_poly.pdbx_strand_id
1 'polypeptide(L)'
;MPSSALINKYLTKYQLTLQHPEHGMVLLTSSVWLAHPELQQAISQAVQGLKGIQQVTATSPEQLILRYDSSQLRQLNPLTLLSLERQLSRQYKKAGY
;
A
#
# COMPACT_ATOMS: atom_id res chain seq x y z
N MET A 1 1.77 13.43 -17.77
CA MET A 1 2.78 13.06 -16.75
C MET A 1 2.41 13.78 -15.46
N PRO A 2 2.02 13.12 -14.35
CA PRO A 2 3.00 12.71 -13.32
C PRO A 2 2.51 11.62 -12.32
N SER A 3 1.76 10.58 -12.75
CA SER A 3 1.25 9.56 -11.80
C SER A 3 2.37 8.84 -11.03
N SER A 4 3.53 8.65 -11.65
CA SER A 4 4.72 8.04 -11.03
C SER A 4 5.36 8.90 -9.93
N ALA A 5 5.35 10.23 -10.05
CA ALA A 5 6.00 11.11 -9.08
C ALA A 5 5.26 11.12 -7.73
N LEU A 6 3.93 11.13 -7.77
CA LEU A 6 3.10 11.04 -6.58
C LEU A 6 3.24 9.67 -5.91
N ILE A 7 3.23 8.58 -6.70
CA ILE A 7 3.43 7.23 -6.17
C ILE A 7 4.80 7.11 -5.51
N ASN A 8 5.87 7.56 -6.16
CA ASN A 8 7.22 7.54 -5.60
C ASN A 8 7.32 8.36 -4.30
N LYS A 9 6.68 9.53 -4.23
CA LYS A 9 6.63 10.33 -2.98
C LYS A 9 6.02 9.54 -1.83
N TYR A 10 4.93 8.81 -2.05
CA TYR A 10 4.30 7.99 -1.02
C TYR A 10 5.12 6.75 -0.67
N LEU A 11 5.72 6.10 -1.67
CA LEU A 11 6.63 4.98 -1.45
C LEU A 11 7.82 5.41 -0.57
N THR A 12 8.43 6.57 -0.85
CA THR A 12 9.49 7.11 0.01
C THR A 12 8.99 7.51 1.40
N LYS A 13 7.82 8.18 1.49
CA LYS A 13 7.23 8.59 2.78
C LYS A 13 6.99 7.42 3.72
N TYR A 14 6.53 6.29 3.19
CA TYR A 14 6.23 5.10 3.98
C TYR A 14 7.36 4.07 3.97
N GLN A 15 8.54 4.42 3.45
CA GLN A 15 9.68 3.51 3.30
C GLN A 15 9.29 2.17 2.65
N LEU A 16 8.48 2.26 1.59
CA LEU A 16 8.00 1.15 0.80
C LEU A 16 8.78 1.08 -0.51
N THR A 17 9.12 -0.13 -0.92
CA THR A 17 9.53 -0.43 -2.28
C THR A 17 8.39 -1.13 -2.99
N LEU A 18 8.10 -0.69 -4.22
CA LEU A 18 7.07 -1.28 -5.06
C LEU A 18 7.72 -2.04 -6.21
N GLN A 19 7.41 -3.32 -6.32
CA GLN A 19 7.77 -4.16 -7.46
C GLN A 19 6.50 -4.65 -8.16
N HIS A 20 6.57 -4.74 -9.48
CA HIS A 20 5.44 -5.14 -10.33
C HIS A 20 5.82 -6.42 -11.09
N PRO A 21 5.76 -7.59 -10.44
CA PRO A 21 6.27 -8.82 -11.05
C PRO A 21 5.40 -9.31 -12.21
N GLU A 22 4.08 -9.08 -12.15
CA GLU A 22 3.12 -9.52 -13.16
C GLU A 22 1.92 -8.56 -13.25
N HIS A 23 1.23 -8.56 -14.39
CA HIS A 23 0.00 -7.79 -14.57
C HIS A 23 -1.05 -8.17 -13.50
N GLY A 24 -1.51 -7.17 -12.75
CA GLY A 24 -2.47 -7.38 -11.66
C GLY A 24 -1.86 -7.88 -10.35
N MET A 25 -0.53 -7.87 -10.22
CA MET A 25 0.17 -8.17 -8.97
C MET A 25 1.19 -7.08 -8.62
N VAL A 26 1.24 -6.71 -7.34
CA VAL A 26 2.26 -5.84 -6.78
C VAL A 26 2.88 -6.51 -5.57
N LEU A 27 4.20 -6.44 -5.46
CA LEU A 27 4.92 -6.75 -4.25
C LEU A 27 5.34 -5.43 -3.59
N LEU A 28 4.88 -5.21 -2.37
CA LEU A 28 5.34 -4.14 -1.50
C LEU A 28 6.31 -4.72 -0.48
N THR A 29 7.45 -4.06 -0.32
CA THR A 29 8.42 -4.41 0.73
C THR A 29 8.76 -3.21 1.59
N SER A 30 8.93 -3.43 2.90
CA SER A 30 9.41 -2.41 3.82
C SER A 30 10.24 -3.05 4.92
N SER A 31 11.43 -2.50 5.17
CA SER A 31 12.26 -2.87 6.32
C SER A 31 11.67 -2.40 7.65
N VAL A 32 10.81 -1.39 7.64
CA VAL A 32 10.16 -0.84 8.84
C VAL A 32 9.16 -1.82 9.45
N TRP A 33 8.53 -2.66 8.60
CA TRP A 33 7.52 -3.61 9.05
C TRP A 33 8.05 -4.70 9.99
N LEU A 34 9.35 -5.01 9.95
CA LEU A 34 9.96 -5.89 10.95
C LEU A 34 9.81 -5.35 12.38
N ALA A 35 10.08 -4.06 12.54
CA ALA A 35 10.02 -3.39 13.83
C ALA A 35 8.58 -3.00 14.20
N HIS A 36 7.74 -2.77 13.18
CA HIS A 36 6.37 -2.30 13.32
C HIS A 36 5.38 -3.12 12.47
N PRO A 37 5.08 -4.38 12.87
CA PRO A 37 4.14 -5.24 12.15
C PRO A 37 2.73 -4.64 12.09
N GLU A 38 2.37 -3.75 13.02
CA GLU A 38 1.11 -3.00 12.99
C GLU A 38 0.96 -2.12 11.74
N LEU A 39 2.07 -1.62 11.17
CA LEU A 39 2.04 -0.83 9.94
C LEU A 39 1.75 -1.72 8.72
N GLN A 40 2.33 -2.91 8.68
CA GLN A 40 2.05 -3.90 7.64
C GLN A 40 0.57 -4.30 7.66
N GLN A 41 0.04 -4.61 8.85
CA GLN A 41 -1.36 -4.96 9.01
C GLN A 41 -2.29 -3.82 8.59
N ALA A 42 -1.94 -2.59 8.95
CA ALA A 42 -2.78 -1.47 8.60
C ALA A 42 -2.79 -1.18 7.10
N ILE A 43 -1.65 -1.32 6.41
CA ILE A 43 -1.60 -1.25 4.95
C ILE A 43 -2.43 -2.38 4.35
N SER A 44 -2.27 -3.62 4.84
CA SER A 44 -3.05 -4.76 4.39
C SER A 44 -4.56 -4.50 4.47
N GLN A 45 -5.05 -4.02 5.62
CA GLN A 45 -6.47 -3.69 5.83
C GLN A 45 -6.94 -2.51 4.97
N ALA A 46 -6.14 -1.44 4.91
CA ALA A 46 -6.42 -0.25 4.10
C ALA A 46 -6.60 -0.61 2.62
N VAL A 47 -5.74 -1.49 2.13
CA VAL A 47 -5.68 -1.90 0.74
C VAL A 47 -6.75 -2.97 0.44
N GLN A 48 -7.01 -3.91 1.36
CA GLN A 48 -8.11 -4.87 1.22
C GLN A 48 -9.50 -4.19 1.14
N GLY A 49 -9.67 -3.01 1.75
CA GLY A 49 -10.90 -2.22 1.64
C GLY A 49 -11.13 -1.53 0.28
N LEU A 50 -10.14 -1.55 -0.62
CA LEU A 50 -10.27 -0.93 -1.94
C LEU A 50 -11.03 -1.82 -2.92
N LYS A 51 -12.07 -1.26 -3.56
CA LYS A 51 -12.75 -1.91 -4.69
C LYS A 51 -11.75 -2.11 -5.83
N GLY A 52 -11.56 -3.37 -6.21
CA GLY A 52 -10.58 -3.79 -7.20
C GLY A 52 -9.35 -4.48 -6.64
N ILE A 53 -9.24 -4.63 -5.32
CA ILE A 53 -8.22 -5.50 -4.72
C ILE A 53 -8.84 -6.86 -4.48
N GLN A 54 -8.30 -7.86 -5.19
CA GLN A 54 -8.82 -9.22 -5.16
C GLN A 54 -8.24 -9.99 -3.98
N GLN A 55 -6.96 -9.78 -3.68
CA GLN A 55 -6.29 -10.52 -2.63
C GLN A 55 -5.13 -9.72 -2.05
N VAL A 56 -4.97 -9.82 -0.73
CA VAL A 56 -3.81 -9.32 -0.01
C VAL A 56 -3.19 -10.50 0.73
N THR A 57 -1.89 -10.70 0.58
CA THR A 57 -1.17 -11.83 1.19
C THR A 57 0.13 -11.34 1.78
N ALA A 58 0.29 -11.50 3.09
CA ALA A 58 1.55 -11.23 3.78
C ALA A 58 2.42 -12.50 3.72
N THR A 59 3.33 -12.55 2.74
CA THR A 59 4.23 -13.71 2.56
C THR A 59 5.35 -13.71 3.60
N SER A 60 5.74 -12.54 4.11
CA SER A 60 6.77 -12.38 5.13
C SER A 60 6.51 -11.11 5.94
N PRO A 61 7.16 -10.93 7.12
CA PRO A 61 7.00 -9.73 7.94
C PRO A 61 7.38 -8.43 7.20
N GLU A 62 8.23 -8.51 6.19
CA GLU A 62 8.68 -7.38 5.36
C GLU A 62 7.95 -7.28 4.02
N GLN A 63 7.16 -8.29 3.64
CA GLN A 63 6.67 -8.45 2.29
C GLN A 63 5.15 -8.61 2.24
N LEU A 64 4.52 -7.84 1.38
CA LEU A 64 3.09 -7.87 1.15
C LEU A 64 2.83 -7.99 -0.35
N ILE A 65 2.17 -9.07 -0.75
CA ILE A 65 1.71 -9.30 -2.12
C ILE A 65 0.26 -8.83 -2.23
N LEU A 66 0.01 -8.02 -3.24
CA LEU A 66 -1.29 -7.45 -3.56
C LEU A 66 -1.71 -7.91 -4.95
N ARG A 67 -2.86 -8.57 -5.06
CA ARG A 67 -3.50 -8.87 -6.33
C ARG A 67 -4.65 -7.90 -6.56
N TYR A 68 -4.66 -7.28 -7.73
CA TYR A 68 -5.61 -6.25 -8.06
C TYR A 68 -6.12 -6.37 -9.49
N ASP A 69 -7.37 -5.96 -9.67
CA ASP A 69 -8.00 -5.77 -10.96
C ASP A 69 -7.85 -4.31 -11.39
N SER A 70 -7.06 -4.09 -12.44
CA SER A 70 -6.78 -2.75 -12.96
C SER A 70 -8.01 -2.04 -13.53
N SER A 71 -9.08 -2.77 -13.88
CA SER A 71 -10.32 -2.20 -14.40
C SER A 71 -11.16 -1.59 -13.28
N GLN A 72 -11.19 -2.27 -12.13
CA GLN A 72 -11.91 -1.83 -10.93
C GLN A 72 -11.13 -0.77 -10.15
N LEU A 73 -9.80 -0.88 -10.06
CA LEU A 73 -8.98 0.14 -9.41
C LEU A 73 -9.12 1.52 -10.06
N ARG A 74 -9.34 1.58 -11.39
CA ARG A 74 -9.57 2.85 -12.11
C ARG A 74 -10.89 3.53 -11.73
N GLN A 75 -11.82 2.78 -11.15
CA GLN A 75 -13.11 3.30 -10.69
C GLN A 75 -13.07 3.74 -9.22
N LEU A 76 -11.90 3.69 -8.57
CA LEU A 76 -11.76 4.11 -7.18
C LEU A 76 -12.10 5.59 -7.00
N ASN A 77 -12.86 5.87 -5.94
CA ASN A 77 -13.24 7.22 -5.58
C ASN A 77 -12.02 7.96 -5.00
N PRO A 78 -11.68 9.17 -5.47
CA PRO A 78 -10.57 9.94 -4.92
C PRO A 78 -10.69 10.22 -3.41
N LEU A 79 -11.91 10.28 -2.87
CA LEU A 79 -12.13 10.45 -1.43
C LEU A 79 -11.65 9.24 -0.62
N THR A 80 -11.80 8.02 -1.14
CA THR A 80 -11.32 6.81 -0.45
C THR A 80 -9.80 6.76 -0.43
N LEU A 81 -9.15 7.23 -1.50
CA LEU A 81 -7.68 7.36 -1.53
C LEU A 81 -7.18 8.36 -0.47
N LEU A 82 -7.84 9.52 -0.34
CA LEU A 82 -7.50 10.52 0.67
C LEU A 82 -7.72 10.03 2.11
N SER A 83 -8.80 9.29 2.37
CA SER A 83 -9.04 8.73 3.70
C SER A 83 -7.98 7.71 4.09
N LEU A 84 -7.57 6.84 3.15
CA LEU A 84 -6.53 5.84 3.39
C LEU A 84 -5.17 6.48 3.62
N GLU A 85 -4.81 7.50 2.83
CA GLU A 85 -3.57 8.25 3.01
C GLU A 85 -3.48 8.89 4.40
N ARG A 86 -4.58 9.47 4.89
CA ARG A 86 -4.64 10.05 6.25
C ARG A 86 -4.54 9.00 7.34
N GLN A 87 -5.20 7.85 7.17
CA GLN A 87 -5.14 6.75 8.14
C GLN A 87 -3.72 6.21 8.25
N LEU A 88 -3.09 5.90 7.12
CA LEU A 88 -1.71 5.41 7.06
C LEU A 88 -0.73 6.45 7.59
N SER A 89 -0.87 7.72 7.20
CA SER A 89 -0.04 8.82 7.73
C SER A 89 -0.07 8.91 9.25
N ARG A 90 -1.24 8.70 9.88
CA ARG A 90 -1.35 8.74 11.34
C ARG A 90 -0.64 7.57 12.00
N GLN A 91 -0.68 6.39 11.40
CA GLN A 91 -0.04 5.20 11.95
C GLN A 91 1.47 5.25 11.81
N TYR A 92 1.98 5.65 10.64
CA TYR A 92 3.43 5.85 10.44
C TYR A 92 3.96 6.95 11.38
N LYS A 93 3.25 8.07 11.51
CA LYS A 93 3.63 9.13 12.44
C LYS A 93 3.64 8.67 13.90
N LYS A 94 2.74 7.77 14.30
CA LYS A 94 2.74 7.17 15.65
C LYS A 94 3.93 6.23 15.86
N ALA A 95 4.36 5.52 14.81
CA ALA A 95 5.55 4.67 14.83
C ALA A 95 6.87 5.46 14.73
N GLY A 96 6.82 6.77 14.49
CA GLY A 96 8.00 7.64 14.40
C GLY A 96 8.52 7.87 12.98
N TYR A 97 7.70 7.57 11.95
CA TYR A 97 8.04 7.68 10.53
C TYR A 97 7.16 8.69 9.78
#